data_AF-A0A1M2VSR5-F1
#
_entry.id   AF-A0A1M2VSR5-F1
#
_cell.length_a   1.000
_cell.length_b   1.000
_cell.length_c   1.000
_cell.angle_alpha   90.00
_cell.angle_beta   90.00
_cell.angle_gamma   90.00
#
_symmetry.space_group_name_H-M   'P 1'
#
loop_
_entity.id
_entity.type
_entity.pdbx_description
1 polymer ?
#
loop_
_entity_poly.entity_id
_entity_poly.type
_entity_poly.pdbx_seq_one_letter_code
_entity_poly.pdbx_strand_id
1 'polypeptide(L)'
;MFLHTIAILISTALCLANATKPPSPLVVALTGPTSVRSIGDIKITAAVTNTGLEPVKVFKYDSILDGELPTCSFTISKSGTPVTFTGVKLQLSTQNLSDSAYTTIGPGQTVRVEHQVAQLYDFQPFGVGRFEFEPVTTFQVVQPDNQLQMHRIMASSHSVHVSHDVARRELSVYDKHIEVGYCDSNEAEFISQSYRDTKKLATHIANYLGSSRESGGDIYTRYFGNTP
;
A
#
# COMPACT_ATOMS: atom_id res chain seq x y z
N MET A 1 63.85 7.86 52.52
CA MET A 1 62.45 7.56 52.87
C MET A 1 61.58 8.62 52.21
N PHE A 2 61.05 8.35 51.01
CA PHE A 2 60.21 9.29 50.27
C PHE A 2 58.78 8.74 50.18
N LEU A 3 57.88 9.36 50.93
CA LEU A 3 56.42 9.19 50.88
C LEU A 3 55.90 9.58 49.49
N HIS A 4 55.09 8.72 48.87
CA HIS A 4 54.26 9.09 47.72
C HIS A 4 52.79 8.87 48.08
N THR A 5 52.06 9.98 48.14
CA THR A 5 50.61 10.08 48.32
C THR A 5 49.89 9.73 47.01
N ILE A 6 48.90 8.84 47.09
CA ILE A 6 48.03 8.46 45.96
C ILE A 6 46.77 9.31 46.03
N ALA A 7 46.52 10.12 44.99
CA ALA A 7 45.29 10.88 44.80
C ALA A 7 44.32 10.07 43.93
N ILE A 8 43.12 9.81 44.43
CA ILE A 8 42.04 9.10 43.72
C ILE A 8 41.05 10.15 43.20
N LEU A 9 40.93 10.26 41.88
CA LEU A 9 39.97 11.13 41.19
C LEU A 9 38.70 10.33 40.88
N ILE A 10 37.57 10.67 41.52
CA ILE A 10 36.27 10.06 41.27
C ILE A 10 35.57 10.86 40.17
N SER A 11 35.32 10.24 39.01
CA SER A 11 34.57 10.84 37.91
C SER A 11 33.12 10.37 37.97
N THR A 12 32.19 11.27 38.26
CA THR A 12 30.74 11.03 38.14
C THR A 12 30.29 11.43 36.74
N ALA A 13 30.04 10.44 35.88
CA ALA A 13 29.41 10.65 34.58
C ALA A 13 27.89 10.82 34.76
N LEU A 14 27.38 12.01 34.42
CA LEU A 14 25.96 12.33 34.40
C LEU A 14 25.38 11.86 33.06
N CYS A 15 24.65 10.74 33.05
CA CYS A 15 23.92 10.30 31.85
C CYS A 15 22.68 11.18 31.66
N LEU A 16 22.68 12.03 30.63
CA LEU A 16 21.46 12.65 30.11
C LEU A 16 20.64 11.54 29.43
N ALA A 17 19.53 11.14 30.05
CA ALA A 17 18.54 10.28 29.42
C ALA A 17 17.75 11.13 28.40
N ASN A 18 18.18 11.12 27.14
CA ASN A 18 17.32 11.59 26.06
C ASN A 18 16.13 10.63 25.99
N ALA A 19 14.93 11.15 26.26
CA ALA A 19 13.66 10.43 26.12
C ALA A 19 13.45 10.09 24.62
N THR A 20 14.07 9.01 24.18
CA THR A 20 13.80 8.39 22.90
C THR A 20 12.47 7.67 23.03
N LYS A 21 11.51 7.98 22.14
CA LYS A 21 10.27 7.21 22.01
C LYS A 21 10.65 5.73 22.00
N PRO A 22 10.02 4.85 22.80
CA PRO A 22 10.42 3.46 22.87
C PRO A 22 10.43 2.87 21.46
N PRO A 23 11.51 2.16 21.07
CA PRO A 23 11.57 1.51 19.78
C PRO A 23 10.34 0.61 19.63
N SER A 24 9.68 0.68 18.48
CA SER A 24 8.50 -0.15 18.24
C SER A 24 8.88 -1.64 18.40
N PRO A 25 8.03 -2.48 19.01
CA PRO A 25 8.31 -3.90 19.20
C PRO A 25 8.15 -4.72 17.91
N LEU A 26 7.94 -4.08 16.76
CA LEU A 26 7.73 -4.76 15.49
C LEU A 26 9.05 -4.83 14.69
N VAL A 27 9.33 -6.00 14.14
CA VAL A 27 10.44 -6.25 13.21
C VAL A 27 9.87 -6.76 11.90
N VAL A 28 10.42 -6.26 10.78
CA VAL A 28 9.98 -6.59 9.43
C VAL A 28 11.10 -7.30 8.67
N ALA A 29 10.76 -8.39 8.00
CA ALA A 29 11.64 -9.09 7.06
C ALA A 29 10.92 -9.35 5.74
N LEU A 30 11.65 -9.24 4.64
CA LEU A 30 11.18 -9.58 3.30
C LEU A 30 11.84 -10.87 2.82
N THR A 31 11.07 -11.70 2.11
CA THR A 31 11.55 -12.91 1.45
C THR A 31 10.91 -13.02 0.08
N GLY A 32 11.61 -13.56 -0.90
CA GLY A 32 11.12 -13.68 -2.27
C GLY A 32 12.20 -14.18 -3.23
N PRO A 33 11.88 -14.32 -4.52
CA PRO A 33 12.86 -14.72 -5.51
C PRO A 33 13.97 -13.66 -5.66
N THR A 34 15.18 -14.09 -5.99
CA THR A 34 16.29 -13.17 -6.34
C THR A 34 16.37 -12.92 -7.85
N SER A 35 15.77 -13.80 -8.65
CA SER A 35 15.71 -13.70 -10.11
C SER A 35 14.44 -14.38 -10.64
N VAL A 36 13.81 -13.77 -11.65
CA VAL A 36 12.61 -14.26 -12.34
C VAL A 36 12.68 -13.97 -13.84
N ARG A 37 11.83 -14.65 -14.63
CA ARG A 37 11.70 -14.37 -16.07
C ARG A 37 10.67 -13.29 -16.35
N SER A 38 9.53 -13.33 -15.65
CA SER A 38 8.45 -12.34 -15.77
C SER A 38 8.25 -11.59 -14.46
N ILE A 39 7.82 -10.33 -14.54
CA ILE A 39 7.30 -9.60 -13.38
C ILE A 39 6.11 -10.31 -12.73
N GLY A 40 5.37 -11.14 -13.48
CA GLY A 40 4.25 -11.94 -12.97
C GLY A 40 4.68 -13.01 -11.96
N ASP A 41 5.95 -13.38 -11.94
CA ASP A 41 6.50 -14.38 -11.01
C ASP A 41 7.04 -13.73 -9.72
N ILE A 42 6.97 -12.39 -9.60
CA ILE A 42 7.44 -11.68 -8.42
C ILE A 42 6.41 -11.83 -7.29
N LYS A 43 6.75 -12.69 -6.34
CA LYS A 43 6.02 -12.87 -5.09
C LYS A 43 6.93 -12.52 -3.92
N ILE A 44 6.62 -11.42 -3.22
CA ILE A 44 7.37 -10.98 -2.04
C ILE A 44 6.53 -11.27 -0.81
N THR A 45 7.04 -12.11 0.09
CA THR A 45 6.43 -12.32 1.40
C THR A 45 7.04 -11.38 2.41
N ALA A 46 6.20 -10.52 2.98
CA ALA A 46 6.54 -9.69 4.12
C ALA A 46 6.17 -10.40 5.42
N ALA A 47 7.11 -10.46 6.35
CA ALA A 47 6.93 -11.04 7.68
C ALA A 47 7.07 -9.95 8.73
N VAL A 48 6.02 -9.72 9.53
CA VAL A 48 6.01 -8.77 10.64
C VAL A 48 5.94 -9.54 11.94
N THR A 49 6.97 -9.41 12.77
CA THR A 49 7.10 -10.12 14.05
C THR A 49 7.00 -9.14 15.20
N ASN A 50 6.21 -9.48 16.21
CA ASN A 50 6.18 -8.76 17.48
C ASN A 50 7.23 -9.37 18.43
N THR A 51 8.29 -8.63 18.72
CA THR A 51 9.36 -9.02 19.66
C THR A 51 9.13 -8.48 21.07
N GLY A 52 8.03 -7.74 21.28
CA GLY A 52 7.60 -7.25 22.59
C GLY A 52 6.87 -8.31 23.42
N LEU A 53 6.48 -7.90 24.62
CA LEU A 53 5.80 -8.75 25.61
C LEU A 53 4.27 -8.61 25.58
N GLU A 54 3.75 -7.58 24.91
CA GLU A 54 2.32 -7.27 24.82
C GLU A 54 1.82 -7.44 23.38
N PRO A 55 0.54 -7.82 23.18
CA PRO A 55 -0.06 -7.88 21.86
C PRO A 55 -0.13 -6.49 21.21
N VAL A 56 0.10 -6.42 19.90
CA VAL A 56 0.09 -5.16 19.14
C VAL A 56 -1.01 -5.22 18.09
N LYS A 57 -1.99 -4.32 18.17
CA LYS A 57 -3.05 -4.18 17.16
C LYS A 57 -2.66 -3.11 16.14
N VAL A 58 -2.54 -3.53 14.88
CA VAL A 58 -1.98 -2.73 13.78
C VAL A 58 -3.03 -2.54 12.69
N PHE A 59 -3.23 -1.31 12.23
CA PHE A 59 -4.03 -1.02 11.04
C PHE A 59 -3.31 -1.56 9.80
N LYS A 60 -4.00 -2.39 9.00
CA LYS A 60 -3.35 -3.18 7.94
C LYS A 60 -3.15 -2.41 6.63
N TYR A 61 -4.13 -1.58 6.26
CA TYR A 61 -4.19 -0.96 4.93
C TYR A 61 -3.05 0.03 4.66
N ASP A 62 -2.66 0.16 3.40
CA ASP A 62 -1.56 1.04 2.92
C ASP A 62 -0.20 0.73 3.58
N SER A 63 0.04 -0.56 3.83
CA SER A 63 1.30 -1.07 4.38
C SER A 63 1.54 -2.50 3.90
N ILE A 64 2.72 -3.06 4.19
CA ILE A 64 3.01 -4.48 3.92
C ILE A 64 2.10 -5.50 4.63
N LEU A 65 1.23 -5.07 5.55
CA LEU A 65 0.22 -5.92 6.19
C LEU A 65 -1.09 -5.99 5.37
N ASP A 66 -1.23 -5.19 4.31
CA ASP A 66 -2.38 -5.23 3.40
C ASP A 66 -2.22 -6.33 2.36
N GLY A 67 -2.76 -7.52 2.65
CA GLY A 67 -2.73 -8.66 1.72
C GLY A 67 -3.94 -8.78 0.82
N GLU A 68 -4.92 -7.89 0.96
CA GLU A 68 -6.24 -8.02 0.33
C GLU A 68 -6.44 -6.97 -0.74
N LEU A 69 -6.14 -5.70 -0.44
CA LEU A 69 -6.40 -4.60 -1.35
C LEU A 69 -5.18 -4.31 -2.23
N PRO A 70 -5.37 -3.80 -3.46
CA PRO A 70 -4.29 -3.48 -4.38
C PRO A 70 -3.61 -2.14 -4.03
N THR A 71 -3.20 -1.98 -2.77
CA THR A 71 -2.60 -0.75 -2.21
C THR A 71 -1.07 -0.79 -2.27
N CYS A 72 -0.44 0.29 -1.80
CA CYS A 72 0.99 0.51 -1.96
C CYS A 72 1.80 -0.16 -0.84
N SER A 73 2.03 -1.47 -0.94
CA SER A 73 2.83 -2.23 0.04
C SER A 73 4.34 -1.98 -0.07
N PHE A 74 4.83 -1.52 -1.23
CA PHE A 74 6.26 -1.31 -1.47
C PHE A 74 6.55 0.04 -2.15
N THR A 75 7.72 0.60 -1.88
CA THR A 75 8.35 1.53 -2.81
C THR A 75 9.32 0.74 -3.68
N ILE A 76 9.00 0.62 -4.97
CA ILE A 76 9.85 -0.10 -5.93
C ILE A 76 10.71 0.91 -6.67
N SER A 77 12.00 0.61 -6.84
CA SER A 77 12.90 1.43 -7.64
C SER A 77 13.83 0.60 -8.52
N LYS A 78 14.34 1.21 -9.59
CA LYS A 78 15.43 0.68 -10.40
C LYS A 78 16.51 1.74 -10.51
N SER A 79 17.72 1.42 -10.06
CA SER A 79 18.85 2.36 -10.03
C SER A 79 18.51 3.68 -9.32
N GLY A 80 17.71 3.62 -8.26
CA GLY A 80 17.25 4.80 -7.49
C GLY A 80 16.08 5.57 -8.10
N THR A 81 15.64 5.25 -9.32
CA THR A 81 14.43 5.86 -9.91
C THR A 81 13.19 5.07 -9.48
N PRO A 82 12.18 5.70 -8.86
CA PRO A 82 10.96 5.02 -8.44
C PRO A 82 10.14 4.51 -9.63
N VAL A 83 9.68 3.26 -9.54
CA VAL A 83 8.72 2.68 -10.47
C VAL A 83 7.33 3.20 -10.13
N THR A 84 6.57 3.62 -11.14
CA THR A 84 5.24 4.21 -10.94
C THR A 84 4.26 3.18 -10.39
N PHE A 85 3.67 3.48 -9.22
CA PHE A 85 2.56 2.72 -8.67
C PHE A 85 1.26 3.04 -9.42
N THR A 86 0.52 2.00 -9.81
CA THR A 86 -0.73 2.05 -10.58
C THR A 86 -1.92 1.42 -9.86
N GLY A 87 -1.74 0.99 -8.61
CA GLY A 87 -2.81 0.44 -7.78
C GLY A 87 -3.73 1.51 -7.17
N VAL A 88 -4.45 1.12 -6.12
CA VAL A 88 -5.47 1.95 -5.46
C VAL A 88 -4.86 2.74 -4.32
N LYS A 89 -5.20 4.04 -4.25
CA LYS A 89 -4.92 4.91 -3.09
C LYS A 89 -6.18 5.01 -2.24
N LEU A 90 -6.11 4.53 -1.00
CA LEU A 90 -7.25 4.54 -0.10
C LEU A 90 -7.31 5.84 0.71
N GLN A 91 -8.51 6.37 0.85
CA GLN A 91 -8.85 7.39 1.85
C GLN A 91 -9.94 6.79 2.74
N LEU A 92 -9.59 6.46 3.98
CA LEU A 92 -10.51 5.85 4.93
C LEU A 92 -10.75 6.80 6.10
N SER A 93 -12.01 6.93 6.51
CA SER A 93 -12.33 7.50 7.81
C SER A 93 -11.82 6.54 8.88
N THR A 94 -11.02 7.04 9.82
CA THR A 94 -10.54 6.25 10.97
C THR A 94 -11.60 6.14 12.07
N GLN A 95 -12.75 6.81 11.91
CA GLN A 95 -13.88 6.70 12.83
C GLN A 95 -14.69 5.43 12.52
N ASN A 96 -14.99 4.63 13.55
CA ASN A 96 -15.80 3.42 13.45
C ASN A 96 -15.27 2.36 12.46
N LEU A 97 -13.95 2.24 12.32
CA LEU A 97 -13.34 1.14 11.56
C LEU A 97 -13.71 -0.21 12.18
N SER A 98 -14.14 -1.15 11.34
CA SER A 98 -14.36 -2.54 11.74
C SER A 98 -13.05 -3.21 12.16
N ASP A 99 -13.15 -4.24 13.02
CA ASP A 99 -11.98 -5.01 13.44
C ASP A 99 -11.20 -5.65 12.28
N SER A 100 -11.86 -5.91 11.14
CA SER A 100 -11.23 -6.40 9.91
C SER A 100 -10.19 -5.45 9.30
N ALA A 101 -10.20 -4.16 9.66
CA ALA A 101 -9.19 -3.18 9.25
C ALA A 101 -7.86 -3.34 10.02
N TYR A 102 -7.85 -4.18 11.05
CA TYR A 102 -6.72 -4.38 11.94
C TYR A 102 -6.23 -5.82 11.90
N THR A 103 -4.96 -6.00 12.24
CA THR A 103 -4.36 -7.28 12.58
C THR A 103 -3.75 -7.19 13.97
N THR A 104 -3.96 -8.20 14.81
CA THR A 104 -3.39 -8.26 16.15
C THR A 104 -2.25 -9.28 16.15
N ILE A 105 -1.05 -8.83 16.49
CA ILE A 105 0.16 -9.64 16.53
C ILE A 105 0.53 -9.90 17.99
N GLY A 106 0.32 -11.12 18.46
CA GLY A 106 0.67 -11.51 19.82
C GLY A 106 2.19 -11.51 20.08
N PRO A 107 2.63 -11.56 21.34
CA PRO A 107 4.05 -11.65 21.70
C PRO A 107 4.73 -12.86 21.03
N GLY A 108 5.86 -12.63 20.38
CA GLY A 108 6.62 -13.65 19.64
C GLY A 108 5.94 -14.16 18.36
N GLN A 109 4.76 -13.65 18.00
CA GLN A 109 4.07 -14.07 16.79
C GLN A 109 4.54 -13.30 15.55
N THR A 110 4.41 -13.98 14.41
CA THR A 110 4.74 -13.43 13.09
C THR A 110 3.54 -13.53 12.17
N VAL A 111 3.10 -12.39 11.64
CA VAL A 111 2.14 -12.33 10.52
C VAL A 111 2.92 -12.34 9.21
N ARG A 112 2.50 -13.16 8.25
CA ARG A 112 3.10 -13.24 6.91
C ARG A 112 2.07 -12.89 5.85
N VAL A 113 2.44 -11.98 4.95
CA VAL A 113 1.60 -11.54 3.84
C VAL A 113 2.40 -11.68 2.55
N GLU A 114 1.91 -12.50 1.61
CA GLU A 114 2.46 -12.61 0.27
C GLU A 114 1.85 -11.53 -0.63
N HIS A 115 2.70 -10.79 -1.33
CA HIS A 115 2.32 -9.73 -2.23
C HIS A 115 2.67 -10.09 -3.67
N GLN A 116 1.69 -9.95 -4.57
CA GLN A 116 1.88 -9.96 -6.00
C GLN A 116 1.82 -8.52 -6.51
N VAL A 117 2.88 -8.10 -7.20
CA VAL A 117 3.14 -6.68 -7.51
C VAL A 117 3.03 -6.35 -8.99
N ALA A 118 2.97 -7.36 -9.87
CA ALA A 118 3.04 -7.17 -11.33
C ALA A 118 1.97 -6.22 -11.89
N GLN A 119 0.78 -6.20 -11.29
CA GLN A 119 -0.35 -5.34 -11.70
C GLN A 119 -0.39 -3.99 -10.98
N LEU A 120 0.41 -3.83 -9.92
CA LEU A 120 0.39 -2.66 -9.05
C LEU A 120 1.42 -1.61 -9.46
N TYR A 121 2.34 -1.94 -10.37
CA TYR A 121 3.40 -1.04 -10.81
C TYR A 121 3.66 -1.16 -12.30
N ASP A 122 4.04 -0.04 -12.93
CA ASP A 122 4.40 -0.01 -14.34
C ASP A 122 5.91 -0.24 -14.54
N PHE A 123 6.31 -1.50 -14.66
CA PHE A 123 7.70 -1.90 -14.91
C PHE A 123 8.15 -1.67 -16.36
N GLN A 124 7.20 -1.49 -17.30
CA GLN A 124 7.49 -1.50 -18.73
C GLN A 124 8.44 -0.37 -19.17
N PRO A 125 8.29 0.89 -18.72
CA PRO A 125 9.22 1.97 -19.07
C PRO A 125 10.65 1.73 -18.59
N PHE A 126 10.82 0.88 -17.57
CA PHE A 126 12.13 0.61 -16.97
C PHE A 126 12.89 -0.52 -17.67
N GLY A 127 12.21 -1.42 -18.39
CA GLY A 127 12.84 -2.58 -19.02
C GLY A 127 13.33 -3.64 -18.02
N VAL A 128 13.87 -4.75 -18.54
CA VAL A 128 14.47 -5.84 -17.75
C VAL A 128 15.63 -5.35 -16.87
N GLY A 129 15.87 -5.99 -15.73
CA GLY A 129 16.96 -5.64 -14.82
C GLY A 129 16.62 -5.87 -13.34
N ARG A 130 17.45 -5.28 -12.47
CA ARG A 130 17.30 -5.39 -11.01
C ARG A 130 16.34 -4.31 -10.49
N PHE A 131 15.32 -4.74 -9.77
CA PHE A 131 14.40 -3.88 -9.04
C PHE A 131 14.59 -4.07 -7.54
N GLU A 132 14.56 -2.96 -6.80
CA GLU A 132 14.66 -2.93 -5.34
C GLU A 132 13.27 -2.67 -4.74
N PHE A 133 12.90 -3.47 -3.76
CA PHE A 133 11.61 -3.44 -3.08
C PHE A 133 11.82 -3.00 -1.64
N GLU A 134 11.53 -1.73 -1.35
CA GLU A 134 11.51 -1.21 0.02
C GLU A 134 10.10 -1.37 0.60
N PRO A 135 9.93 -2.05 1.75
CA PRO A 135 8.61 -2.25 2.34
C PRO A 135 8.05 -0.95 2.93
N VAL A 136 6.74 -0.71 2.77
CA VAL A 136 6.04 0.36 3.47
C VAL A 136 5.74 -0.09 4.90
N THR A 137 6.53 0.43 5.85
CA THR A 137 6.55 0.01 7.27
C THR A 137 6.10 1.11 8.24
N THR A 138 5.37 2.11 7.74
CA THR A 138 4.77 3.14 8.60
C THR A 138 3.43 2.61 9.12
N PHE A 139 3.47 1.89 10.23
CA PHE A 139 2.30 1.27 10.83
C PHE A 139 1.55 2.23 11.75
N GLN A 140 0.21 2.19 11.69
CA GLN A 140 -0.63 2.82 12.70
C GLN A 140 -1.01 1.76 13.74
N VAL A 141 -0.59 1.97 14.99
CA VAL A 141 -0.78 1.03 16.09
C VAL A 141 -1.80 1.59 17.05
N VAL A 142 -2.80 0.77 17.40
CA VAL A 142 -3.82 1.12 18.40
C VAL A 142 -3.17 1.13 19.79
N GLN A 143 -3.26 2.27 20.47
CA GLN A 143 -2.78 2.46 21.82
C GLN A 143 -3.86 2.08 22.85
N PRO A 144 -3.51 1.92 24.15
CA PRO A 144 -4.48 1.58 25.20
C PRO A 144 -5.65 2.56 25.34
N ASP A 145 -5.47 3.83 24.93
CA ASP A 145 -6.51 4.87 24.89
C ASP A 145 -7.37 4.83 23.62
N ASN A 146 -7.22 3.78 22.81
CA ASN A 146 -7.88 3.56 21.53
C ASN A 146 -7.51 4.59 20.44
N GLN A 147 -6.40 5.32 20.60
CA GLN A 147 -5.87 6.19 19.55
C GLN A 147 -4.91 5.46 18.62
N LEU A 148 -4.82 5.93 17.38
CA LEU A 148 -3.86 5.43 16.39
C LEU A 148 -2.56 6.22 16.47
N GLN A 149 -1.46 5.52 16.75
CA GLN A 149 -0.14 6.12 16.77
C GLN A 149 0.75 5.55 15.68
N MET A 150 1.38 6.43 14.90
CA MET A 150 2.32 6.02 13.85
C MET A 150 3.65 5.53 14.42
N HIS A 151 4.12 4.43 13.85
CA HIS A 151 5.40 3.79 14.12
C HIS A 151 6.07 3.47 12.79
N ARG A 152 7.28 3.99 12.56
CA ARG A 152 8.07 3.64 11.39
C ARG A 152 9.10 2.58 11.78
N ILE A 153 9.05 1.43 11.13
CA ILE A 153 9.98 0.32 11.38
C ILE A 153 11.10 0.36 10.34
N MET A 154 12.34 0.25 10.78
CA MET A 154 13.46 0.09 9.85
C MET A 154 13.46 -1.34 9.32
N ALA A 155 13.55 -1.49 8.00
CA ALA A 155 13.51 -2.77 7.32
C ALA A 155 14.44 -2.74 6.11
N SER A 156 15.06 -3.88 5.80
CA SER A 156 15.90 -4.03 4.61
C SER A 156 15.05 -4.16 3.35
N SER A 157 15.54 -3.63 2.24
CA SER A 157 14.95 -3.88 0.92
C SER A 157 15.22 -5.32 0.47
N HIS A 158 14.40 -5.79 -0.47
CA HIS A 158 14.64 -7.03 -1.19
C HIS A 158 14.87 -6.74 -2.67
N SER A 159 15.79 -7.48 -3.30
CA SER A 159 16.20 -7.22 -4.68
C SER A 159 15.82 -8.37 -5.60
N VAL A 160 15.18 -8.06 -6.74
CA VAL A 160 14.77 -9.06 -7.73
C VAL A 160 15.29 -8.68 -9.12
N HIS A 161 15.97 -9.61 -9.78
CA HIS A 161 16.35 -9.47 -11.18
C HIS A 161 15.26 -10.04 -12.11
N VAL A 162 14.74 -9.24 -13.03
CA VAL A 162 13.78 -9.66 -14.05
C VAL A 162 14.48 -9.72 -15.40
N SER A 163 14.42 -10.86 -16.08
CA SER A 163 15.24 -11.11 -17.26
C SER A 163 14.53 -10.97 -18.61
N HIS A 164 13.19 -11.04 -18.67
CA HIS A 164 12.47 -11.08 -19.96
C HIS A 164 11.22 -10.19 -19.98
N ASP A 165 10.16 -10.60 -19.28
CA ASP A 165 8.84 -10.01 -19.41
C ASP A 165 8.60 -8.94 -18.34
N VAL A 166 8.55 -7.69 -18.80
CA VAL A 166 8.17 -6.50 -18.01
C VAL A 166 6.95 -5.80 -18.62
N ALA A 167 6.19 -6.48 -19.47
CA ALA A 167 5.02 -5.88 -20.11
C ALA A 167 4.00 -5.47 -19.06
N ARG A 168 3.44 -4.27 -19.21
CA ARG A 168 2.49 -3.70 -18.26
C ARG A 168 1.31 -4.66 -18.07
N ARG A 169 0.93 -4.91 -16.82
CA ARG A 169 -0.26 -5.67 -16.48
C ARG A 169 -1.35 -4.71 -16.05
N GLU A 170 -2.53 -4.87 -16.63
CA GLU A 170 -3.70 -4.17 -16.13
C GLU A 170 -4.08 -4.76 -14.78
N LEU A 171 -4.46 -3.88 -13.85
CA LEU A 171 -5.07 -4.31 -12.60
C LEU A 171 -6.30 -5.14 -12.97
N SER A 172 -6.35 -6.39 -12.52
CA SER A 172 -7.59 -7.14 -12.58
C SER A 172 -8.58 -6.32 -11.76
N VAL A 173 -9.49 -5.65 -12.47
CA VAL A 173 -10.61 -4.95 -11.86
C VAL A 173 -11.25 -6.02 -10.98
N TYR A 174 -11.09 -5.90 -9.65
CA TYR A 174 -12.06 -6.48 -8.72
C TYR A 174 -13.39 -6.18 -9.38
N ASP A 175 -14.08 -7.24 -9.84
CA ASP A 175 -15.24 -7.19 -10.72
C ASP A 175 -15.94 -5.85 -10.56
N LYS A 176 -16.22 -5.11 -11.66
CA LYS A 176 -16.89 -3.80 -11.61
C LYS A 176 -18.12 -3.84 -10.69
N HIS A 177 -17.88 -3.65 -9.40
CA HIS A 177 -18.84 -3.82 -8.34
C HIS A 177 -18.81 -2.49 -7.64
N ILE A 178 -19.91 -1.78 -7.79
CA ILE A 178 -20.30 -0.81 -6.80
C ILE A 178 -20.70 -1.67 -5.60
N GLU A 179 -19.79 -1.81 -4.65
CA GLU A 179 -20.20 -2.28 -3.34
C GLU A 179 -20.91 -1.09 -2.70
N VAL A 180 -22.25 -1.14 -2.63
CA VAL A 180 -23.02 -0.14 -1.90
C VAL A 180 -22.84 -0.42 -0.40
N GLY A 181 -21.66 -0.13 0.12
CA GLY A 181 -21.39 -0.16 1.54
C GLY A 181 -21.99 1.09 2.17
N TYR A 182 -22.95 0.88 3.09
CA TYR A 182 -23.59 1.89 3.95
C TYR A 182 -24.76 2.70 3.35
N CYS A 183 -25.57 2.12 2.48
CA CYS A 183 -26.89 2.66 2.17
C CYS A 183 -27.96 1.79 2.84
N ASP A 184 -29.06 2.41 3.30
CA ASP A 184 -30.27 1.61 3.56
C ASP A 184 -30.78 0.98 2.25
N SER A 185 -31.70 0.02 2.34
CA SER A 185 -32.15 -0.74 1.16
C SER A 185 -32.70 0.15 0.03
N ASN A 186 -33.26 1.31 0.35
CA ASN A 186 -33.88 2.20 -0.61
C ASN A 186 -32.82 3.03 -1.35
N GLU A 187 -31.84 3.55 -0.62
CA GLU A 187 -30.70 4.27 -1.19
C GLU A 187 -29.84 3.35 -2.08
N ALA A 188 -29.63 2.10 -1.64
CA ALA A 188 -28.89 1.11 -2.42
C ALA A 188 -29.59 0.74 -3.74
N GLU A 189 -30.92 0.60 -3.69
CA GLU A 189 -31.72 0.34 -4.89
C GLU A 189 -31.69 1.55 -5.85
N PHE A 190 -31.82 2.77 -5.32
CA PHE A 190 -31.75 4.00 -6.11
C PHE A 190 -30.40 4.18 -6.80
N ILE A 191 -29.28 3.96 -6.09
CA ILE A 191 -27.93 4.03 -6.65
C ILE A 191 -27.73 2.96 -7.73
N SER A 192 -28.18 1.73 -7.45
CA SER A 192 -28.11 0.62 -8.40
C SER A 192 -28.91 0.89 -9.67
N GLN A 193 -30.11 1.48 -9.54
CA GLN A 193 -30.95 1.84 -10.67
C GLN A 193 -30.34 2.99 -11.49
N SER A 194 -29.88 4.04 -10.82
CA SER A 194 -29.20 5.17 -11.45
C SER A 194 -27.96 4.73 -12.23
N TYR A 195 -27.20 3.77 -11.70
CA TYR A 195 -26.06 3.18 -12.40
C TYR A 195 -26.48 2.45 -13.69
N ARG A 196 -27.52 1.60 -13.62
CA ARG A 196 -28.04 0.87 -14.78
C ARG A 196 -28.48 1.83 -15.88
N ASP A 197 -29.19 2.90 -15.51
CA ASP A 197 -29.71 3.86 -16.48
C ASP A 197 -28.60 4.75 -17.06
N THR A 198 -27.59 5.13 -16.25
CA THR A 198 -26.39 5.82 -16.74
C THR A 198 -25.60 4.98 -17.72
N LYS A 199 -25.45 3.66 -17.46
CA LYS A 199 -24.76 2.75 -18.39
C LYS A 199 -25.51 2.66 -19.73
N LYS A 200 -26.85 2.56 -19.70
CA LYS A 200 -27.68 2.58 -20.92
C LYS A 200 -27.50 3.89 -21.68
N LEU A 201 -27.53 5.03 -20.98
CA LEU A 201 -27.33 6.34 -21.60
C LEU A 201 -25.94 6.46 -22.23
N ALA A 202 -24.89 6.03 -21.54
CA ALA A 202 -23.53 6.03 -22.07
C ALA A 202 -23.39 5.14 -23.32
N THR A 203 -24.00 3.95 -23.31
CA THR A 203 -24.06 3.09 -24.51
C THR A 203 -24.83 3.75 -25.65
N HIS A 204 -25.95 4.41 -25.36
CA HIS A 204 -26.73 5.13 -26.36
C HIS A 204 -25.93 6.27 -26.99
N ILE A 205 -25.20 7.04 -26.17
CA ILE A 205 -24.32 8.12 -26.65
C ILE A 205 -23.17 7.55 -27.48
N ALA A 206 -22.54 6.46 -27.04
CA ALA A 206 -21.46 5.82 -27.80
C ALA A 206 -21.94 5.33 -29.18
N ASN A 207 -23.15 4.75 -29.25
CA ASN A 207 -23.77 4.34 -30.50
C ASN A 207 -24.15 5.54 -31.39
N TYR A 208 -24.72 6.59 -30.78
CA TYR A 208 -25.03 7.83 -31.47
C TYR A 208 -23.77 8.41 -32.11
N LEU A 209 -22.69 8.62 -31.35
CA LEU A 209 -21.41 9.13 -31.86
C LEU A 209 -20.76 8.20 -32.90
N GLY A 210 -20.88 6.88 -32.73
CA GLY A 210 -20.38 5.90 -33.70
C GLY A 210 -21.11 5.93 -35.04
N SER A 211 -22.40 6.27 -35.03
CA SER A 211 -23.26 6.35 -36.23
C SER A 211 -23.34 7.75 -36.87
N SER A 212 -22.99 8.80 -36.13
CA SER A 212 -23.11 10.21 -36.55
C SER A 212 -21.77 10.90 -36.83
N ARG A 213 -20.70 10.11 -36.98
CA ARG A 213 -19.31 10.57 -37.20
C ARG A 213 -19.13 11.52 -38.40
N GLU A 214 -20.11 11.66 -39.29
CA GLU A 214 -20.02 12.47 -40.51
C GLU A 214 -20.96 13.68 -40.57
N SER A 215 -21.82 13.90 -39.59
CA SER A 215 -22.70 15.08 -39.61
C SER A 215 -22.93 15.53 -38.19
N GLY A 216 -22.47 16.75 -37.86
CA GLY A 216 -22.71 17.44 -36.59
C GLY A 216 -24.20 17.54 -36.26
N GLY A 217 -24.78 16.43 -35.83
CA GLY A 217 -26.19 16.32 -35.48
C GLY A 217 -26.47 17.20 -34.27
N ASP A 218 -27.71 17.66 -34.17
CA ASP A 218 -28.12 18.70 -33.21
C ASP A 218 -27.65 18.44 -31.77
N ILE A 219 -27.66 17.17 -31.33
CA ILE A 219 -27.19 16.80 -29.99
C ILE A 219 -25.67 16.98 -29.88
N TYR A 220 -24.90 16.53 -30.86
CA TYR A 220 -23.45 16.70 -30.84
C TYR A 220 -23.07 18.19 -30.84
N THR A 221 -23.63 18.95 -31.78
CA THR A 221 -23.35 20.39 -31.93
C THR A 221 -23.79 21.19 -30.70
N ARG A 222 -24.89 20.80 -30.06
CA ARG A 222 -25.38 21.44 -28.82
C ARG A 222 -24.42 21.29 -27.64
N TYR A 223 -23.76 20.14 -27.50
CA TYR A 223 -22.88 19.86 -26.35
C TYR A 223 -21.39 20.13 -26.66
N PHE A 224 -20.96 19.98 -27.91
CA PHE A 224 -19.56 20.03 -28.32
C PHE A 224 -19.23 21.09 -29.37
N GLY A 225 -20.23 21.80 -29.90
CA GLY A 225 -20.06 22.81 -30.95
C GLY A 225 -19.86 22.21 -32.34
N ASN A 226 -19.59 23.08 -33.33
CA ASN A 226 -19.28 22.64 -34.69
C ASN A 226 -17.92 21.94 -34.70
N THR A 227 -17.80 20.85 -35.46
CA THR A 227 -16.50 20.24 -35.78
C THR A 227 -15.62 21.30 -36.47
N PRO A 228 -14.35 21.50 -36.06
CA PRO A 228 -13.42 22.35 -36.79
C PRO A 228 -13.15 21.82 -38.20
#